data_AF-A0A950LQK9-F1
#
_entry.id   AF-A0A950LQK9-F1
#
_cell.length_a   1.000
_cell.length_b   1.000
_cell.length_c   1.000
_cell.angle_alpha   90.00
_cell.angle_beta   90.00
_cell.angle_gamma   90.00
#
_symmetry.space_group_name_H-M   'P 1'
#
loop_
_entity.id
_entity.type
_entity.pdbx_description
1 polymer ?
#
loop_
_entity_poly.entity_id
_entity_poly.type
_entity_poly.pdbx_seq_one_letter_code
_entity_poly.pdbx_strand_id
1 'polypeptide(L)'
;MKIKWPGIVAVAMVAIAIIGFKGHQKRTAVAVKEGIPRVVLVADLSEADSADACADIIRSVREARARGIQVEELNSDNKSEMLSHYRVLTTPTVLILDRNGQVVSRFEGENSQTVTAVRTQLAQLR
;
A
#
# COMPACT_ATOMS: atom_id res chain seq x y z
N MET A 1 12.17 25.16 -46.10
CA MET A 1 13.32 24.41 -45.55
C MET A 1 12.80 23.13 -44.90
N LYS A 2 13.13 21.95 -45.43
CA LYS A 2 12.64 20.63 -44.94
C LYS A 2 13.45 20.22 -43.70
N ILE A 3 12.86 20.37 -42.52
CA ILE A 3 13.46 20.04 -41.22
C ILE A 3 13.64 18.51 -41.11
N LYS A 4 14.90 18.05 -41.12
CA LYS A 4 15.29 16.65 -40.91
C LYS A 4 15.59 16.43 -39.41
N TRP A 5 14.57 16.34 -38.57
CA TRP A 5 14.72 16.08 -37.13
C TRP A 5 14.11 14.73 -36.67
N PRO A 6 14.16 13.63 -37.45
CA PRO A 6 13.53 12.38 -37.01
C PRO A 6 14.18 11.81 -35.74
N GLY A 7 15.48 12.06 -35.53
CA GLY A 7 16.19 11.59 -34.34
C GLY A 7 15.71 12.25 -33.04
N ILE A 8 15.33 13.53 -33.09
CA ILE A 8 14.91 14.26 -31.89
C ILE A 8 13.49 13.86 -31.48
N VAL A 9 12.63 13.56 -32.45
CA VAL A 9 11.29 13.00 -32.19
C VAL A 9 11.40 11.60 -31.55
N ALA A 10 12.32 10.76 -32.01
CA ALA A 10 12.55 9.44 -31.44
C ALA A 10 13.05 9.51 -29.99
N VAL A 11 14.02 10.38 -29.70
CA VAL A 11 14.53 10.58 -28.34
C VAL A 11 13.46 11.15 -27.41
N ALA A 12 12.65 12.11 -27.89
CA ALA A 12 11.54 12.67 -27.12
C ALA A 12 10.48 11.61 -26.79
N MET A 13 10.12 10.73 -27.73
CA MET A 13 9.17 9.64 -27.48
C MET A 13 9.70 8.64 -26.45
N VAL A 14 10.98 8.29 -26.49
CA VAL A 14 11.59 7.39 -25.50
C VAL A 14 11.60 8.06 -24.12
N ALA A 15 11.93 9.35 -24.04
CA ALA A 15 11.88 10.09 -22.78
C ALA A 15 10.45 10.17 -22.22
N ILE A 16 9.45 10.44 -23.06
CA ILE A 16 8.03 10.46 -22.66
C ILE A 16 7.58 9.07 -22.22
N ALA A 17 8.01 8.00 -22.89
CA ALA A 17 7.70 6.64 -22.51
C ALA A 17 8.32 6.27 -21.15
N ILE A 18 9.59 6.62 -20.91
CA ILE A 18 10.26 6.37 -19.62
C ILE A 18 9.60 7.20 -18.50
N ILE A 19 9.28 8.47 -18.75
CA ILE A 19 8.60 9.33 -17.78
C ILE A 19 7.17 8.84 -17.52
N GLY A 20 6.46 8.37 -18.55
CA GLY A 20 5.12 7.78 -18.44
C GLY A 20 5.13 6.46 -17.68
N PHE A 21 6.13 5.61 -17.91
CA PHE A 21 6.29 4.32 -17.23
C PHE A 21 6.65 4.51 -15.75
N LYS A 22 7.57 5.44 -15.45
CA LYS A 22 7.92 5.81 -14.07
C LYS A 22 6.79 6.56 -13.37
N GLY A 23 5.98 7.31 -14.12
CA GLY A 23 4.77 7.98 -13.62
C GLY A 23 3.64 6.99 -13.30
N HIS A 24 3.50 5.91 -14.07
CA HIS A 24 2.55 4.84 -13.78
C HIS A 24 2.99 3.97 -12.59
N GLN A 25 4.29 3.71 -12.42
CA GLN A 25 4.80 3.04 -11.22
C GLN A 25 4.59 3.86 -9.94
N LYS A 26 4.54 5.20 -10.04
CA LYS A 26 4.15 6.07 -8.92
C LYS A 26 2.64 6.10 -8.65
N ARG A 27 1.81 5.49 -9.50
CA ARG A 27 0.33 5.47 -9.39
C ARG A 27 -0.20 4.18 -8.76
N THR A 28 0.48 3.68 -7.74
CA THR A 28 -0.14 2.79 -6.74
C THR A 28 -0.03 3.35 -5.33
N ALA A 29 0.18 4.66 -5.20
CA ALA A 29 -0.28 5.40 -4.03
C ALA A 29 -1.64 6.00 -4.41
N VAL A 30 -2.71 5.24 -4.17
CA VAL A 30 -4.07 5.74 -4.35
C VAL A 30 -4.24 6.93 -3.42
N ALA A 31 -4.61 8.08 -3.99
CA ALA A 31 -4.72 9.38 -3.33
C ALA A 31 -5.28 9.28 -1.90
N VAL A 32 -4.41 9.48 -0.92
CA VAL A 32 -4.75 9.65 0.48
C VAL A 32 -5.45 11.00 0.59
N LYS A 33 -6.74 10.96 0.96
CA LYS A 33 -7.45 12.14 1.44
C LYS A 33 -6.69 12.64 2.67
N GLU A 34 -6.29 13.92 2.72
CA GLU A 34 -5.49 14.54 3.79
C GLU A 34 -6.06 14.26 5.20
N GLY A 35 -5.69 13.12 5.77
CA GLY A 35 -6.29 12.58 6.98
C GLY A 35 -5.44 11.42 7.49
N ILE A 36 -5.39 11.29 8.82
CA ILE A 36 -4.63 10.23 9.47
C ILE A 36 -5.29 8.88 9.12
N PRO A 37 -4.55 7.91 8.57
CA PRO A 37 -5.12 6.64 8.19
C PRO A 37 -5.65 5.91 9.43
N ARG A 38 -6.77 5.22 9.29
CA ARG A 38 -7.34 4.39 10.36
C ARG A 38 -6.63 3.04 10.46
N VAL A 39 -6.10 2.56 9.32
CA VAL A 39 -5.41 1.28 9.20
C VAL A 39 -4.13 1.49 8.39
N VAL A 40 -3.03 0.91 8.83
CA VAL A 40 -1.78 0.80 8.07
C VAL A 40 -1.46 -0.67 7.89
N LEU A 41 -1.36 -1.12 6.65
CA LEU A 41 -0.90 -2.46 6.29
C LEU A 41 0.52 -2.36 5.75
N VAL A 42 1.40 -3.21 6.28
CA VAL A 42 2.76 -3.41 5.76
C VAL A 42 2.90 -4.86 5.35
N ALA A 43 3.06 -5.12 4.06
CA ALA A 43 3.19 -6.47 3.51
C ALA A 43 3.90 -6.41 2.15
N ASP A 44 4.30 -7.56 1.59
CA ASP A 44 4.59 -7.62 0.15
C ASP A 44 3.26 -7.62 -0.61
N LEU A 45 2.88 -6.46 -1.15
CA LEU A 45 1.61 -6.29 -1.84
C LEU A 45 1.53 -7.07 -3.16
N SER A 46 2.66 -7.60 -3.65
CA SER A 46 2.72 -8.45 -4.84
C SER A 46 2.13 -9.84 -4.58
N GLU A 47 2.07 -10.26 -3.31
CA GLU A 47 1.50 -11.54 -2.88
C GLU A 47 -0.03 -11.52 -2.84
N ALA A 48 -0.68 -10.38 -3.11
CA ALA A 48 -2.13 -10.24 -2.95
C ALA A 48 -2.99 -11.25 -3.75
N ASP A 49 -2.45 -11.76 -4.86
CA ASP A 49 -3.11 -12.73 -5.74
C ASP A 49 -2.74 -14.19 -5.43
N SER A 50 -1.96 -14.44 -4.38
CA SER A 50 -1.64 -15.78 -3.91
C SER A 50 -2.79 -16.38 -3.07
N ALA A 51 -2.66 -17.67 -2.73
CA ALA A 51 -3.61 -18.41 -1.89
C ALA A 51 -3.11 -18.58 -0.44
N ASP A 52 -2.20 -17.72 0.03
CA ASP A 52 -1.65 -17.77 1.39
C ASP A 52 -2.35 -16.82 2.37
N ALA A 53 -1.88 -16.87 3.62
CA ALA A 53 -2.42 -16.07 4.72
C ALA A 53 -2.09 -14.58 4.60
N CYS A 54 -0.97 -14.22 3.96
CA CYS A 54 -0.64 -12.84 3.63
C CYS A 54 -1.66 -12.25 2.65
N ALA A 55 -2.00 -12.98 1.59
CA ALA A 55 -3.04 -12.60 0.63
C ALA A 55 -4.42 -12.44 1.29
N ASP A 56 -4.78 -13.32 2.23
CA ASP A 56 -6.01 -13.19 3.02
C ASP A 56 -6.06 -11.88 3.83
N ILE A 57 -4.94 -11.49 4.46
CA ILE A 57 -4.82 -10.23 5.19
C ILE A 57 -4.93 -9.04 4.22
N ILE A 58 -4.22 -9.06 3.09
CA ILE A 58 -4.26 -8.00 2.07
C ILE A 58 -5.69 -7.81 1.55
N ARG A 59 -6.37 -8.91 1.19
CA ARG A 59 -7.78 -8.90 0.75
C ARG A 59 -8.69 -8.31 1.83
N SER A 60 -8.56 -8.75 3.08
CA SER A 60 -9.37 -8.25 4.20
C SER A 60 -9.20 -6.75 4.44
N VAL A 61 -7.96 -6.24 4.32
CA VAL A 61 -7.65 -4.81 4.43
C VAL A 61 -8.26 -4.02 3.27
N ARG A 62 -8.16 -4.53 2.03
CA ARG A 62 -8.78 -3.92 0.83
C ARG A 62 -10.32 -3.92 0.91
N GLU A 63 -10.93 -4.94 1.49
CA GLU A 63 -12.36 -4.95 1.79
C GLU A 63 -12.75 -3.87 2.81
N ALA A 64 -11.94 -3.66 3.86
CA ALA A 64 -12.14 -2.54 4.79
C ALA A 64 -12.05 -1.19 4.07
N ARG A 65 -11.09 -1.03 3.17
CA ARG A 65 -10.97 0.16 2.33
C ARG A 65 -12.20 0.37 1.45
N ALA A 66 -12.70 -0.68 0.82
CA ALA A 66 -13.91 -0.63 -0.01
C ALA A 66 -15.17 -0.21 0.80
N ARG A 67 -15.19 -0.50 2.11
CA ARG A 67 -16.21 0.00 3.05
C ARG A 67 -16.03 1.47 3.46
N GLY A 68 -14.99 2.16 2.96
CA GLY A 68 -14.72 3.57 3.24
C GLY A 68 -13.75 3.83 4.39
N ILE A 69 -13.14 2.79 4.95
CA ILE A 69 -12.10 2.95 5.98
C ILE A 69 -10.84 3.53 5.33
N GLN A 70 -10.24 4.54 5.97
CA GLN A 70 -8.96 5.09 5.53
C GLN A 70 -7.85 4.08 5.79
N VAL A 71 -7.31 3.52 4.71
CA VAL A 71 -6.30 2.47 4.73
C VAL A 71 -5.07 2.99 3.98
N GLU A 72 -3.91 2.86 4.61
CA GLU A 72 -2.61 3.03 3.97
C GLU A 72 -1.97 1.66 3.76
N GLU A 73 -1.70 1.30 2.50
CA GLU A 73 -1.00 0.05 2.14
C GLU A 73 0.45 0.39 1.79
N LEU A 74 1.40 -0.18 2.53
CA LEU A 74 2.83 0.01 2.34
C LEU A 74 3.48 -1.31 1.94
N ASN A 75 4.27 -1.28 0.87
CA ASN A 75 5.14 -2.41 0.57
C ASN A 75 6.24 -2.52 1.64
N SER A 76 6.62 -3.74 2.02
CA SER A 76 7.65 -4.02 3.02
C SER A 76 9.04 -3.49 2.63
N ASP A 77 9.32 -3.34 1.34
CA ASP A 77 10.57 -2.79 0.82
C ASP A 77 10.55 -1.26 0.68
N ASN A 78 9.41 -0.62 0.96
CA ASN A 78 9.25 0.82 0.82
C ASN A 78 10.13 1.58 1.83
N LYS A 79 10.63 2.75 1.47
CA LYS A 79 11.43 3.62 2.36
C LYS A 79 10.57 4.66 3.09
N SER A 80 9.31 4.34 3.33
CA SER A 80 8.38 5.24 4.00
C SER A 80 8.83 5.51 5.44
N GLU A 81 8.85 6.78 5.86
CA GLU A 81 9.11 7.16 7.25
C GLU A 81 8.07 6.56 8.21
N MET A 82 6.90 6.14 7.72
CA MET A 82 5.89 5.47 8.55
C MET A 82 6.39 4.11 9.07
N LEU A 83 7.19 3.38 8.29
CA LEU A 83 7.71 2.07 8.71
C LEU A 83 8.67 2.21 9.88
N SER A 84 9.54 3.23 9.84
CA SER A 84 10.45 3.53 10.94
C SER A 84 9.72 4.17 12.13
N HIS A 85 8.76 5.06 11.87
CA HIS A 85 7.94 5.71 12.90
C HIS A 85 7.19 4.67 13.75
N TYR A 86 6.51 3.73 13.10
CA TYR A 86 5.79 2.66 13.79
C TYR A 86 6.66 1.45 14.13
N ARG A 87 7.97 1.46 13.84
CA ARG A 87 8.89 0.35 14.15
C ARG A 87 8.35 -1.00 13.68
N VAL A 88 7.99 -1.11 12.41
CA VAL A 88 7.54 -2.37 11.81
C VAL A 88 8.75 -3.24 11.51
N LEU A 89 8.81 -4.43 12.10
CA LEU A 89 9.95 -5.36 11.99
C LEU A 89 9.57 -6.71 11.36
N THR A 90 8.29 -6.93 11.09
CA THR A 90 7.76 -8.21 10.61
C THR A 90 6.69 -7.95 9.56
N THR A 91 6.56 -8.87 8.61
CA THR A 91 5.55 -8.84 7.56
C THR A 91 4.75 -10.14 7.58
N PRO A 92 3.43 -10.10 7.30
CA PRO A 92 2.60 -8.89 7.24
C PRO A 92 2.40 -8.25 8.62
N THR A 93 2.26 -6.93 8.68
CA THR A 93 1.88 -6.18 9.89
C THR A 93 0.67 -5.30 9.61
N VAL A 94 -0.33 -5.35 10.49
CA VAL A 94 -1.52 -4.49 10.45
C VAL A 94 -1.58 -3.64 11.70
N LEU A 95 -1.61 -2.33 11.52
CA LEU A 95 -1.77 -1.35 12.59
C LEU A 95 -3.15 -0.71 12.47
N ILE A 96 -3.88 -0.65 13.58
CA ILE A 96 -5.11 0.14 13.71
C ILE A 96 -4.76 1.39 14.49
N LEU A 97 -5.06 2.55 13.94
CA LEU A 97 -4.72 3.84 14.53
C LEU A 97 -5.96 4.53 15.10
N ASP A 98 -5.80 5.34 16.15
CA ASP A 98 -6.84 6.27 16.59
C ASP A 98 -6.94 7.50 15.67
N ARG A 99 -7.80 8.46 16.02
CA ARG A 99 -7.95 9.71 15.25
C ARG A 99 -6.74 10.63 15.34
N ASN A 100 -5.81 10.36 16.27
CA ASN A 100 -4.58 11.11 16.49
C ASN A 100 -3.36 10.41 15.87
N GLY A 101 -3.55 9.25 15.23
CA GLY A 101 -2.47 8.46 14.62
C GLY A 101 -1.76 7.54 15.60
N GLN A 102 -2.28 7.37 16.82
CA GLN A 102 -1.69 6.45 17.79
C GLN A 102 -2.15 5.02 17.53
N VAL A 103 -1.25 4.06 17.65
CA VAL A 103 -1.56 2.63 17.48
C VAL A 103 -2.44 2.16 18.64
N VAL A 104 -3.68 1.77 18.33
CA VAL A 104 -4.61 1.14 19.30
C VAL A 104 -4.60 -0.38 19.20
N SER A 105 -4.19 -0.93 18.07
CA SER A 105 -4.03 -2.38 17.89
C SER A 105 -2.94 -2.66 16.87
N ARG A 106 -2.17 -3.72 17.11
CA ARG A 106 -1.08 -4.19 16.25
C ARG A 106 -1.21 -5.69 16.09
N PHE A 107 -1.10 -6.16 14.85
CA PHE A 107 -1.12 -7.56 14.49
C PHE A 107 0.08 -7.84 13.59
N GLU A 108 0.89 -8.84 13.96
CA GLU A 108 2.14 -9.16 13.27
C GLU A 108 2.16 -10.65 12.88
N GLY A 109 2.61 -10.91 11.66
CA GLY A 109 2.70 -12.25 11.08
C GLY A 109 1.38 -12.77 10.49
N GLU A 110 1.45 -13.99 9.98
CA GLU A 110 0.39 -14.60 9.17
C GLU A 110 -0.20 -15.89 9.78
N ASN A 111 0.05 -16.14 11.06
CA ASN A 111 -0.53 -17.32 11.71
C ASN A 111 -2.07 -17.23 11.76
N SER A 112 -2.74 -18.37 11.88
CA SER A 112 -4.21 -18.44 11.80
C SER A 112 -4.93 -17.60 12.87
N GLN A 113 -4.34 -17.45 14.05
CA GLN A 113 -4.87 -16.61 15.13
C GLN A 113 -4.78 -15.13 14.75
N THR A 114 -3.64 -14.68 14.22
CA THR A 114 -3.43 -13.31 13.74
C THR A 114 -4.37 -12.98 12.60
N VAL A 115 -4.49 -13.85 11.60
CA VAL A 115 -5.41 -13.65 10.46
C VAL A 115 -6.86 -13.49 10.95
N THR A 116 -7.29 -14.35 11.87
CA THR A 116 -8.64 -14.28 12.45
C THR A 116 -8.84 -12.96 13.21
N ALA A 117 -7.88 -12.57 14.05
CA ALA A 117 -7.95 -11.35 14.83
C ALA A 117 -7.99 -10.09 13.94
N VAL A 118 -7.17 -10.05 12.87
CA VAL A 118 -7.19 -8.97 11.87
C VAL A 118 -8.57 -8.87 11.23
N ARG A 119 -9.13 -9.98 10.75
CA ARG A 119 -10.46 -10.01 10.12
C ARG A 119 -11.55 -9.50 11.07
N THR A 120 -11.56 -9.99 12.31
CA THR A 120 -12.52 -9.55 13.32
C THR A 120 -12.39 -8.06 13.61
N GLN A 121 -11.17 -7.57 13.82
CA GLN A 121 -10.93 -6.17 14.13
C GLN A 121 -11.33 -5.25 12.98
N LEU A 122 -10.97 -5.61 11.74
CA LEU A 122 -11.35 -4.84 10.55
C LEU A 122 -12.87 -4.82 10.36
N ALA A 123 -13.57 -5.92 10.61
CA ALA A 123 -15.03 -5.99 10.50
C ALA A 123 -15.74 -5.05 11.49
N GLN A 124 -15.14 -4.78 12.65
CA GLN A 124 -15.69 -3.88 13.67
C GLN A 124 -15.45 -2.39 13.37
N LEU A 125 -14.54 -2.06 12.44
CA LEU A 125 -14.31 -0.68 12.04
C LEU A 125 -15.51 -0.14 11.24
N ARG A 126 -15.83 1.13 11.53
CA ARG A 126 -16.90 1.91 10.90
C ARG A 126 -16.34 3.22 10.36
#